data_AF-A0A0R3S970-F1
#
_entry.id   AF-A0A0R3S970-F1
#
_cell.length_a   1.000
_cell.length_b   1.000
_cell.length_c   1.000
_cell.angle_alpha   90.00
_cell.angle_beta   90.00
_cell.angle_gamma   90.00
#
_symmetry.space_group_name_H-M   'P 1'
#
loop_
_entity.id
_entity.type
_entity.pdbx_description
1 polymer ?
#
loop_
_entity_poly.entity_id
_entity_poly.type
_entity_poly.pdbx_seq_one_letter_code
_entity_poly.pdbx_strand_id
1 'polypeptide(L)'
;MTESQRPQESTFLESCGVADLITTCYGGRNRKIGFALATSDKPVSTLETELLGGQSAQGVLTAREVFIMLNERGVTGDFPIFTVVHRICQRQEKPANFIECIRNHPAHVCNVRYSGIN
;
A
#
# COMPACT_ATOMS: atom_id res chain seq x y z
N MET A 1 -2.45 -26.60 18.43
CA MET A 1 -1.80 -25.28 18.30
C MET A 1 -1.09 -25.30 16.95
N THR A 2 -1.62 -24.59 15.96
CA THR A 2 -1.01 -24.52 14.63
C THR A 2 0.25 -23.66 14.72
N GLU A 3 1.41 -24.22 14.39
CA GLU A 3 2.61 -23.42 14.14
C GLU A 3 2.27 -22.32 13.12
N SER A 4 2.51 -21.07 13.50
CA SER A 4 2.43 -19.96 12.57
C SER A 4 3.57 -20.11 11.57
N GLN A 5 3.28 -20.73 10.43
CA GLN A 5 4.24 -20.92 9.36
C GLN A 5 4.60 -19.54 8.79
N ARG A 6 5.88 -19.17 8.87
CA ARG A 6 6.36 -17.91 8.29
C ARG A 6 6.16 -17.94 6.77
N PRO A 7 5.74 -16.83 6.15
CA PRO A 7 5.65 -16.75 4.69
C PRO A 7 7.01 -17.08 4.07
N GLN A 8 7.02 -17.90 3.01
CA GLN A 8 8.23 -18.16 2.24
C GLN A 8 8.35 -17.13 1.12
N GLU A 9 9.55 -16.61 0.90
CA GLU A 9 9.81 -15.65 -0.20
C GLU A 9 9.44 -16.23 -1.56
N SER A 10 9.66 -17.53 -1.76
CA SER A 10 9.26 -18.26 -2.97
C SER A 10 7.76 -18.13 -3.28
N THR A 11 6.90 -18.05 -2.26
CA THR A 11 5.45 -17.86 -2.45
C THR A 11 5.13 -16.53 -3.13
N PHE A 12 5.92 -15.48 -2.92
CA PHE A 12 5.73 -14.20 -3.62
C PHE A 12 6.17 -14.24 -5.09
N LEU A 13 6.95 -15.25 -5.48
CA LEU A 13 7.36 -15.46 -6.88
C LEU A 13 6.34 -16.30 -7.66
N GLU A 14 5.37 -16.90 -6.97
CA GLU A 14 4.24 -17.58 -7.60
C GLU A 14 3.25 -16.58 -8.22
N SER A 15 2.31 -17.09 -9.01
CA SER A 15 1.34 -16.26 -9.74
C SER A 15 0.53 -15.33 -8.84
N CYS A 16 0.18 -15.78 -7.63
CA CYS A 16 -0.55 -14.98 -6.64
C CYS A 16 0.27 -13.83 -6.03
N GLY A 17 1.58 -13.79 -6.26
CA GLY A 17 2.48 -12.72 -5.84
C GLY A 17 2.84 -11.80 -7.01
N VAL A 18 4.00 -12.03 -7.62
CA VAL A 18 4.61 -11.11 -8.59
C VAL A 18 3.77 -10.92 -9.85
N ALA A 19 3.15 -11.98 -10.38
CA ALA A 19 2.36 -11.88 -11.61
C ALA A 19 1.06 -11.08 -11.37
N ASP A 20 0.33 -11.37 -10.30
CA ASP A 20 -0.88 -10.64 -9.92
C ASP A 20 -0.58 -9.16 -9.58
N LEU A 21 0.54 -8.91 -8.89
CA LEU A 21 0.99 -7.56 -8.58
C LEU A 21 1.28 -6.75 -9.85
N ILE A 22 2.01 -7.32 -10.81
CA ILE A 22 2.31 -6.66 -12.09
C ILE A 22 1.01 -6.32 -12.81
N THR A 23 0.15 -7.31 -13.08
CA THR A 23 -1.09 -7.05 -13.84
C THR A 23 -2.00 -6.03 -13.16
N THR A 24 -2.11 -6.08 -11.83
CA THR A 24 -2.90 -5.11 -11.05
C THR A 24 -2.34 -3.70 -11.15
N CYS A 25 -1.02 -3.55 -11.07
CA CYS A 25 -0.33 -2.25 -11.19
C CYS A 25 -0.44 -1.64 -12.60
N TYR A 26 -0.67 -2.46 -13.64
CA TYR A 26 -0.85 -1.98 -15.02
C TYR A 26 -2.31 -1.71 -15.41
N GLY A 27 -3.28 -2.47 -14.88
CA GLY A 27 -4.66 -2.46 -15.41
C GLY A 27 -5.81 -2.39 -14.39
N GLY A 28 -5.54 -2.37 -13.08
CA GLY A 28 -6.58 -2.52 -12.06
C GLY A 28 -7.36 -1.25 -11.67
N ARG A 29 -8.51 -1.44 -11.00
CA ARG A 29 -9.31 -0.35 -10.39
C ARG A 29 -8.51 0.48 -9.39
N ASN A 30 -7.65 -0.18 -8.61
CA ASN A 30 -6.73 0.48 -7.67
C ASN A 30 -5.79 1.45 -8.38
N ARG A 31 -5.22 1.06 -9.54
CA ARG A 31 -4.37 1.93 -10.35
C ARG A 31 -5.13 3.17 -10.84
N LYS A 32 -6.37 3.01 -11.30
CA LYS A 32 -7.22 4.13 -11.76
C LYS A 32 -7.46 5.15 -10.64
N ILE A 33 -7.76 4.68 -9.43
CA ILE A 33 -7.91 5.54 -8.25
C ILE A 33 -6.58 6.18 -7.84
N GLY A 34 -5.48 5.42 -7.82
CA GLY A 34 -4.15 5.95 -7.51
C GLY A 34 -3.73 7.08 -8.44
N PHE A 35 -3.98 6.93 -9.75
CA PHE A 35 -3.74 7.99 -10.73
C PHE A 35 -4.59 9.22 -10.45
N ALA A 36 -5.89 9.04 -10.19
CA ALA A 36 -6.79 10.16 -9.90
C ALA A 36 -6.45 10.87 -8.59
N LEU A 37 -5.97 10.14 -7.57
CA LEU A 37 -5.44 10.71 -6.33
C LEU A 37 -4.22 11.60 -6.60
N ALA A 38 -3.38 11.23 -7.57
CA ALA A 38 -2.20 11.98 -7.96
C ALA A 38 -2.49 13.25 -8.77
N THR A 39 -3.61 13.30 -9.49
CA THR A 39 -3.93 14.40 -10.43
C THR A 39 -5.15 15.22 -10.02
N SER A 40 -5.71 15.00 -8.84
CA SER A 40 -6.90 15.68 -8.32
C SER A 40 -6.84 15.78 -6.81
N ASP A 41 -7.59 16.72 -6.23
CA ASP A 41 -7.79 16.86 -4.78
C ASP A 41 -9.13 16.30 -4.28
N LYS A 42 -9.97 15.74 -5.17
CA LYS A 42 -11.28 15.18 -4.80
C LYS A 42 -11.14 14.04 -3.76
N PRO A 43 -12.11 13.87 -2.84
CA PRO A 43 -12.07 12.74 -1.91
C PRO A 43 -12.25 11.41 -2.67
N VAL A 44 -11.73 10.32 -2.10
CA VAL A 44 -11.78 8.98 -2.73
C VAL A 44 -13.20 8.57 -3.09
N SER A 45 -14.19 8.81 -2.22
CA SER A 45 -15.58 8.45 -2.46
C SER A 45 -16.12 9.05 -3.77
N THR A 46 -15.81 10.33 -4.03
CA THR A 46 -16.18 10.99 -5.29
C THR A 46 -15.46 10.36 -6.47
N LEU A 47 -14.16 10.07 -6.34
CA LEU A 47 -13.38 9.43 -7.40
C LEU A 47 -13.89 8.02 -7.72
N GLU A 48 -14.29 7.24 -6.73
CA GLU A 48 -14.89 5.91 -6.94
C GLU A 48 -16.23 6.00 -7.68
N THR A 49 -17.10 6.95 -7.31
CA THR A 49 -18.35 7.20 -8.04
C THR A 49 -18.07 7.57 -9.50
N GLU A 50 -17.20 8.54 -9.75
CA GLU A 50 -16.92 9.06 -11.09
C GLU A 50 -16.18 8.06 -11.98
N LEU A 51 -15.21 7.34 -11.43
CA LEU A 51 -14.27 6.54 -12.23
C LEU A 51 -14.61 5.06 -12.24
N LEU A 52 -15.27 4.55 -11.22
CA LEU A 52 -15.57 3.13 -11.05
C LEU A 52 -17.08 2.83 -11.05
N GLY A 53 -17.92 3.84 -11.31
CA GLY A 53 -19.38 3.67 -11.30
C GLY A 53 -19.90 3.25 -9.93
N GLY A 54 -19.28 3.73 -8.85
CA GLY A 54 -19.65 3.40 -7.48
C GLY A 54 -19.09 2.08 -6.96
N GLN A 55 -18.32 1.33 -7.76
CA GLN A 55 -17.55 0.20 -7.24
C GLN A 55 -16.36 0.69 -6.42
N SER A 56 -16.02 -0.04 -5.35
CA SER A 56 -14.90 0.33 -4.49
C SER A 56 -13.56 -0.25 -4.96
N ALA A 57 -12.52 0.57 -4.89
CA ALA A 57 -11.12 0.14 -5.00
C ALA A 57 -10.66 -0.43 -3.66
N GLN A 58 -10.66 -1.76 -3.55
CA GLN A 58 -10.32 -2.48 -2.31
C GLN A 58 -8.95 -2.06 -1.73
N GLY A 59 -8.00 -1.62 -2.56
CA GLY A 59 -6.70 -1.15 -2.10
C GLY A 59 -6.78 0.03 -1.13
N VAL A 60 -7.80 0.89 -1.24
CA VAL A 60 -8.02 2.02 -0.31
C VAL A 60 -8.42 1.50 1.07
N LEU A 61 -9.36 0.54 1.11
CA LEU A 61 -9.83 -0.08 2.35
C LEU A 61 -8.69 -0.88 3.00
N THR A 62 -7.97 -1.69 2.21
CA THR A 62 -6.82 -2.45 2.69
C THR A 62 -5.73 -1.54 3.25
N ALA A 63 -5.42 -0.41 2.59
CA ALA A 63 -4.42 0.53 3.08
C ALA A 63 -4.79 1.10 4.46
N ARG A 64 -6.08 1.36 4.71
CA ARG A 64 -6.58 1.77 6.04
C ARG A 64 -6.36 0.68 7.09
N GLU A 65 -6.78 -0.55 6.82
CA GLU A 65 -6.65 -1.65 7.80
C GLU A 65 -5.18 -1.98 8.10
N VAL A 66 -4.33 -1.98 7.07
CA VAL A 66 -2.89 -2.16 7.23
C VAL A 66 -2.29 -1.01 8.06
N PHE A 67 -2.66 0.24 7.79
CA PHE A 67 -2.17 1.38 8.58
C PHE A 67 -2.59 1.29 10.06
N ILE A 68 -3.85 0.92 10.35
CA ILE A 68 -4.34 0.73 11.71
C ILE A 68 -3.48 -0.32 12.43
N MET A 69 -3.29 -1.49 11.83
CA MET A 69 -2.48 -2.56 12.39
C MET A 69 -1.03 -2.15 12.64
N LEU A 70 -0.40 -1.44 11.69
CA LEU A 70 0.96 -0.94 11.83
C LEU A 70 1.08 0.13 12.92
N ASN A 71 0.09 1.02 13.03
CA ASN A 71 0.04 2.09 14.02
C ASN A 71 -0.16 1.56 15.43
N GLU A 72 -1.05 0.58 15.63
CA GLU A 72 -1.25 -0.12 16.90
C GLU A 72 0.03 -0.82 17.39
N ARG A 73 0.85 -1.30 16.46
CA ARG A 73 2.15 -1.93 16.75
C ARG A 73 3.31 -0.95 16.83
N GLY A 74 3.12 0.33 16.52
CA GLY A 74 4.17 1.35 16.54
C GLY A 74 5.23 1.20 15.44
N VAL A 75 4.95 0.46 14.36
CA VAL A 75 5.92 0.12 13.30
C VAL A 75 5.64 0.81 11.96
N THR A 76 4.83 1.88 11.94
CA THR A 76 4.53 2.63 10.70
C THR A 76 5.77 3.16 9.98
N GLY A 77 6.86 3.41 10.73
CA GLY A 77 8.15 3.87 10.19
C GLY A 77 8.92 2.79 9.43
N ASP A 78 8.72 1.51 9.78
CA ASP A 78 9.36 0.37 9.11
C ASP A 78 8.70 0.06 7.77
N PHE A 79 7.43 0.48 7.61
CA PHE A 79 6.61 0.24 6.43
C PHE A 79 6.11 1.56 5.80
N PRO A 80 7.03 2.44 5.36
CA PRO A 80 6.67 3.81 4.99
C PRO A 80 5.78 3.88 3.75
N ILE A 81 5.92 2.93 2.81
CA ILE A 81 5.06 2.86 1.60
C ILE A 81 3.59 2.62 1.97
N PHE A 82 3.30 1.68 2.88
CA PHE A 82 1.90 1.44 3.30
C PHE A 82 1.34 2.66 4.04
N THR A 83 2.14 3.28 4.90
CA THR A 83 1.77 4.47 5.66
C THR A 83 1.45 5.65 4.75
N VAL A 84 2.32 5.97 3.79
CA VAL A 84 2.12 7.13 2.90
C VAL A 84 0.93 6.92 1.96
N VAL A 85 0.71 5.70 1.45
CA VAL A 85 -0.44 5.39 0.58
C VAL A 85 -1.74 5.63 1.34
N HIS A 86 -1.86 5.16 2.58
CA HIS A 86 -3.03 5.45 3.41
C HIS A 86 -3.25 6.96 3.58
N ARG A 87 -2.21 7.71 3.95
CA ARG A 87 -2.31 9.16 4.16
C ARG A 87 -2.71 9.92 2.89
N ILE A 88 -2.21 9.51 1.73
CA ILE A 88 -2.61 10.06 0.43
C ILE A 88 -4.10 9.79 0.18
N CYS A 89 -4.57 8.56 0.42
CA CYS A 89 -6.00 8.23 0.29
C CYS A 89 -6.89 9.07 1.23
N GLN A 90 -6.39 9.46 2.41
CA GLN A 90 -7.08 10.34 3.36
C GLN A 90 -6.88 11.85 3.09
N ARG A 91 -6.16 12.23 2.03
CA ARG A 91 -5.79 13.63 1.73
C ARG A 91 -4.99 14.32 2.84
N GLN A 92 -4.30 13.53 3.66
CA GLN A 92 -3.41 14.01 4.72
C GLN A 92 -1.97 14.22 4.22
N GLU A 93 -1.65 13.70 3.03
CA GLU A 93 -0.32 13.76 2.44
C GLU A 93 -0.42 14.03 0.93
N LYS A 94 0.54 14.78 0.38
CA LYS A 94 0.58 15.07 -1.06
C LYS A 94 1.12 13.87 -1.83
N PRO A 95 0.53 13.49 -2.97
CA PRO A 95 1.04 12.40 -3.82
C PRO A 95 2.52 12.55 -4.22
N ALA A 96 3.02 13.79 -4.38
CA ALA A 96 4.43 14.05 -4.68
C ALA A 96 5.40 13.50 -3.62
N ASN A 97 4.96 13.43 -2.35
CA ASN A 97 5.78 12.92 -1.25
C ASN A 97 5.93 11.38 -1.30
N PHE A 98 5.15 10.68 -2.13
CA PHE A 98 5.34 9.26 -2.39
C PHE A 98 6.72 8.96 -3.00
N ILE A 99 7.22 9.82 -3.89
CA ILE A 99 8.53 9.64 -4.52
C ILE A 99 9.66 9.83 -3.50
N GLU A 100 9.51 10.82 -2.61
CA GLU A 100 10.45 11.03 -1.51
C GLU A 100 10.48 9.84 -0.54
N CYS A 101 9.31 9.27 -0.24
CA CYS A 101 9.18 8.06 0.56
C CYS A 101 9.95 6.87 -0.06
N ILE A 102 9.91 6.71 -1.38
CA ILE A 102 10.69 5.66 -2.06
C ILE A 102 12.19 5.95 -1.98
N ARG A 103 12.61 7.20 -2.23
CA ARG A 103 14.03 7.59 -2.20
C ARG A 103 14.70 7.28 -0.87
N ASN A 104 13.97 7.48 0.23
CA ASN A 104 14.47 7.26 1.60
C ASN A 104 14.02 5.92 2.19
N HIS A 105 13.60 4.95 1.36
CA HIS A 105 13.04 3.70 1.85
C HIS A 105 14.09 2.88 2.66
N PRO A 106 13.72 2.29 3.82
CA PRO A 106 14.62 1.50 4.66
C PRO A 106 15.38 0.39 3.93
N ALA A 107 14.79 -0.17 2.88
CA ALA A 107 15.43 -1.19 2.03
C ALA A 107 16.74 -0.72 1.36
N HIS A 108 16.94 0.58 1.15
CA HIS A 108 18.16 1.12 0.53
C HIS A 108 19.32 1.31 1.50
N VAL A 109 19.05 1.36 2.80
CA VAL A 109 20.03 1.76 3.82
C VAL A 109 20.86 0.57 4.33
N CYS A 110 20.73 -0.62 3.72
CA CYS A 110 21.48 -1.83 4.03
C CYS A 110 21.70 -2.07 5.53
N ASN A 111 20.62 -2.41 6.27
CA ASN A 111 20.66 -3.22 7.51
C ASN A 111 19.28 -3.46 8.13
N VAL A 112 18.19 -3.49 7.36
CA VAL A 112 16.88 -3.90 7.91
C VAL A 112 16.85 -5.42 8.04
N ARG A 113 17.41 -5.95 9.12
CA ARG A 113 16.80 -7.13 9.74
C ARG A 113 15.50 -6.62 10.32
N TYR A 114 14.34 -7.09 9.87
CA TYR A 114 13.07 -6.81 10.53
C TYR A 114 13.16 -7.38 11.95
N SER A 115 13.65 -6.56 12.88
CA SER A 115 13.86 -6.89 14.28
C SER A 115 12.51 -6.83 14.97
N GLY A 116 11.76 -7.93 14.92
CA GLY A 116 10.45 -7.95 15.58
C GLY A 116 9.54 -9.14 15.29
N ILE A 117 9.95 -10.10 14.47
CA ILE A 117 9.19 -11.34 14.30
C ILE A 117 10.01 -12.49 14.91
N ASN A 118 10.04 -12.53 16.24
CA ASN A 118 10.39 -13.76 16.97
C ASN A 118 9.15 -14.65 17.02
#